data_AF-W4ITQ8-F1
#
_entry.id   AF-W4ITQ8-F1
#
_cell.length_a   1.000
_cell.length_b   1.000
_cell.length_c   1.000
_cell.angle_alpha   90.00
_cell.angle_beta   90.00
_cell.angle_gamma   90.00
#
_symmetry.space_group_name_H-M   'P 1'
#
loop_
_entity.id
_entity.type
_entity.pdbx_description
1 polymer ?
#
loop_
_entity_poly.entity_id
_entity_poly.type
_entity_poly.pdbx_seq_one_letter_code
_entity_poly.pdbx_strand_id
1 'polypeptide(L)'
;MNNHSVYNKFNLTHSVFNNNTNLNNSIYVSGDKKNKSRTSLNNLSFYKPNASVYVKKVDKSDKKDNVKILIRYLGWKNYSGCITPNLFKNPSMTDLINIWNFIFKHVDPLIEVNKDNYGEVVLSFYKDIGYPYTISKSTLVAPTTGLQYNTHLSALAWLCQLLIFEVECFNDINEEKDLSLSYDFNELNEIKMDDFILHSYQSYINKEEKNLNDMLRTNLEKEIDRLDNDINNKIEDINEKKKKVEEIKNHMKENEELIKRNKVLCEENKKIKQLYTNSLDETEKLEKDIEICKISNQDEKNKTENILDEIKKVKDILQKQTLNKAQFVQMNENIDKNKEKIEHIKNEIQALNNEYPNLSEKLNNRNSDLKKIARNINEKFIEIVENINLYKNISTSQWNEIHPININIDSTTVDNMLNVNWKDFKSNVKQFIDKDEQELKNSLNLIEENEKQIKVTEKDIQDLKQEIMDKENLVKQMNEDTNNFLNESTKTFNQIVAENEKMLEEAEEKLSETNEMFSEVRTSREQKENELEKIKEENEKKFKEKLSVLQKVSRKKKKKKI
;
A
#
# COMPACT_ATOMS: atom_id res chain seq x y z
N MET A 1 14.38 -1.83 49.57
CA MET A 1 13.69 -3.13 49.82
C MET A 1 13.19 -3.64 48.47
N ASN A 2 13.71 -4.82 48.07
CA ASN A 2 13.43 -5.67 46.89
C ASN A 2 13.45 -4.97 45.51
N ASN A 3 14.45 -5.03 44.62
CA ASN A 3 15.46 -6.03 44.22
C ASN A 3 14.92 -7.36 43.64
N HIS A 4 14.88 -7.46 42.30
CA HIS A 4 15.45 -8.51 41.42
C HIS A 4 14.92 -8.27 39.98
N SER A 5 15.70 -8.04 38.91
CA SER A 5 16.92 -8.65 38.34
C SER A 5 16.71 -9.98 37.61
N VAL A 6 16.66 -9.87 36.27
CA VAL A 6 17.41 -10.61 35.22
C VAL A 6 17.28 -12.14 35.08
N TYR A 7 17.08 -12.54 33.80
CA TYR A 7 17.71 -13.64 33.02
C TYR A 7 16.67 -14.52 32.28
N ASN A 8 16.56 -14.46 30.94
CA ASN A 8 17.40 -15.06 29.88
C ASN A 8 17.31 -16.61 29.79
N LYS A 9 16.82 -17.10 28.65
CA LYS A 9 17.06 -18.41 27.97
C LYS A 9 16.50 -18.21 26.54
N PHE A 10 17.25 -18.05 25.45
CA PHE A 10 18.39 -18.78 24.89
C PHE A 10 18.18 -20.30 24.83
N ASN A 11 17.83 -20.80 23.65
CA ASN A 11 18.70 -21.61 22.77
C ASN A 11 17.95 -21.96 21.46
N LEU A 12 18.45 -21.63 20.27
CA LEU A 12 19.60 -22.17 19.52
C LEU A 12 19.28 -23.48 18.80
N THR A 13 19.30 -23.45 17.46
CA THR A 13 20.31 -24.08 16.57
C THR A 13 19.94 -23.75 15.11
N HIS A 14 20.72 -22.92 14.39
CA HIS A 14 21.82 -23.31 13.49
C HIS A 14 21.33 -24.10 12.25
N SER A 15 21.71 -23.84 10.99
CA SER A 15 22.93 -23.18 10.50
C SER A 15 22.92 -23.03 8.95
N VAL A 16 23.55 -21.95 8.46
CA VAL A 16 24.52 -21.90 7.34
C VAL A 16 24.01 -22.09 5.90
N PHE A 17 23.96 -21.01 5.10
CA PHE A 17 25.06 -20.67 4.18
C PHE A 17 25.05 -19.19 3.80
N ASN A 18 26.20 -18.58 4.08
CA ASN A 18 26.62 -17.24 3.66
C ASN A 18 27.27 -17.37 2.27
N ASN A 19 27.06 -16.39 1.38
CA ASN A 19 28.12 -15.70 0.63
C ASN A 19 27.57 -14.69 -0.37
N ASN A 20 27.77 -13.42 -0.05
CA ASN A 20 27.92 -12.35 -1.03
C ASN A 20 29.22 -12.56 -1.82
N THR A 21 29.15 -12.48 -3.14
CA THR A 21 30.25 -11.96 -3.97
C THR A 21 29.68 -11.19 -5.16
N ASN A 22 30.01 -9.89 -5.18
CA ASN A 22 30.01 -8.99 -6.32
C ASN A 22 30.41 -9.66 -7.64
N LEU A 23 29.70 -9.32 -8.72
CA LEU A 23 30.30 -9.11 -10.04
C LEU A 23 29.45 -8.12 -10.83
N ASN A 24 29.91 -6.87 -10.84
CA ASN A 24 29.68 -5.93 -11.94
C ASN A 24 30.14 -6.58 -13.24
N ASN A 25 29.31 -6.55 -14.28
CA ASN A 25 29.80 -6.35 -15.64
C ASN A 25 28.72 -5.72 -16.52
N SER A 26 28.90 -4.41 -16.69
CA SER A 26 28.50 -3.63 -17.85
C SER A 26 28.93 -4.31 -19.15
N ILE A 27 28.01 -4.48 -20.09
CA ILE A 27 28.32 -4.59 -21.52
C ILE A 27 27.50 -3.53 -22.25
N TYR A 28 28.22 -2.50 -22.69
CA TYR A 28 27.86 -1.59 -23.77
C TYR A 28 27.41 -2.38 -25.00
N VAL A 29 26.30 -1.96 -25.62
CA VAL A 29 26.06 -2.18 -27.04
C VAL A 29 25.81 -0.83 -27.70
N SER A 30 26.88 -0.27 -28.28
CA SER A 30 26.78 0.77 -29.30
C SER A 30 26.14 0.20 -30.55
N GLY A 31 25.27 0.99 -31.17
CA GLY A 31 24.64 0.66 -32.43
C GLY A 31 25.62 0.70 -33.61
N ASP A 32 25.29 -0.07 -34.66
CA ASP A 32 25.16 0.53 -35.97
C ASP A 32 24.31 -0.32 -36.93
N LYS A 33 23.72 0.41 -37.87
CA LYS A 33 22.66 0.05 -38.80
C LYS A 33 22.98 -1.12 -39.73
N LYS A 34 21.96 -1.92 -40.08
CA LYS A 34 21.59 -2.26 -41.48
C LYS A 34 20.27 -3.03 -41.57
N ASN A 35 19.38 -2.49 -42.41
CA ASN A 35 18.15 -3.07 -42.93
C ASN A 35 18.26 -4.56 -43.27
N LYS A 36 17.25 -5.36 -42.88
CA LYS A 36 16.47 -6.21 -43.80
C LYS A 36 15.38 -7.01 -43.05
N SER A 37 14.15 -6.79 -43.52
CA SER A 37 13.11 -7.80 -43.73
C SER A 37 12.49 -8.52 -42.53
N ARG A 38 11.18 -8.27 -42.38
CA ARG A 38 10.19 -9.19 -41.79
C ARG A 38 10.52 -10.66 -42.11
N THR A 39 10.79 -11.44 -41.08
CA THR A 39 10.70 -12.92 -41.15
C THR A 39 9.76 -13.39 -40.05
N SER A 40 8.70 -14.04 -40.54
CA SER A 40 7.66 -14.82 -39.89
C SER A 40 8.07 -15.62 -38.66
N LEU A 41 7.08 -15.80 -37.77
CA LEU A 41 6.98 -16.72 -36.63
C LEU A 41 7.11 -18.22 -37.02
N ASN A 42 8.15 -18.60 -37.77
CA ASN A 42 8.42 -19.99 -38.17
C ASN A 42 9.73 -20.56 -37.59
N ASN A 43 10.43 -19.84 -36.71
CA ASN A 43 11.70 -20.28 -36.14
C ASN A 43 11.61 -20.94 -34.74
N LEU A 44 10.42 -21.36 -34.31
CA LEU A 44 10.24 -22.22 -33.13
C LEU A 44 10.13 -23.72 -33.50
N SER A 45 10.64 -24.13 -34.66
CA SER A 45 10.82 -25.55 -34.96
C SER A 45 12.11 -26.06 -34.27
N PHE A 46 11.97 -26.78 -33.16
CA PHE A 46 13.06 -27.50 -32.50
C PHE A 46 13.70 -28.62 -33.35
N TYR A 47 13.18 -28.87 -34.56
CA TYR A 47 13.68 -29.89 -35.46
C TYR A 47 14.57 -29.28 -36.55
N LYS A 48 15.88 -29.28 -36.33
CA LYS A 48 16.84 -29.28 -37.44
C LYS A 48 16.76 -30.64 -38.14
N PRO A 49 16.61 -30.72 -39.49
CA PRO A 49 16.40 -32.00 -40.18
C PRO A 49 17.61 -32.96 -40.16
N ASN A 50 18.76 -32.53 -39.65
CA ASN A 50 20.01 -33.29 -39.68
C ASN A 50 20.65 -33.44 -38.28
N ALA A 51 19.85 -33.64 -37.23
CA ALA A 51 20.37 -33.99 -35.91
C ALA A 51 20.82 -35.45 -35.91
N SER A 52 22.14 -35.65 -35.80
CA SER A 52 22.78 -36.93 -35.50
C SER A 52 22.05 -37.67 -34.39
N VAL A 53 21.75 -38.95 -34.61
CA VAL A 53 21.11 -39.88 -33.67
C VAL A 53 21.77 -39.77 -32.29
N TYR A 54 21.12 -39.09 -31.34
CA TYR A 54 21.53 -39.11 -29.95
C TYR A 54 21.20 -40.50 -29.40
N VAL A 55 22.15 -41.43 -29.48
CA VAL A 55 22.08 -42.69 -28.74
C VAL A 55 22.62 -42.42 -27.35
N LYS A 56 21.75 -42.35 -26.32
CA LYS A 56 22.21 -42.32 -24.93
C LYS A 56 23.02 -43.59 -24.68
N LYS A 57 24.33 -43.46 -24.41
CA LYS A 57 25.15 -44.57 -23.94
C LYS A 57 24.63 -44.96 -22.55
N VAL A 58 23.92 -46.08 -22.46
CA VAL A 58 23.38 -46.56 -21.18
C VAL A 58 24.53 -47.15 -20.37
N ASP A 59 24.99 -46.43 -19.35
CA ASP A 59 25.99 -46.94 -18.42
C ASP A 59 25.36 -47.91 -17.40
N LYS A 60 26.18 -48.81 -16.84
CA LYS A 60 25.68 -49.81 -15.85
C LYS A 60 25.11 -49.16 -14.57
N SER A 61 25.50 -47.92 -14.27
CA SER A 61 24.95 -47.13 -13.15
C SER A 61 23.53 -46.65 -13.44
N ASP A 62 23.30 -46.10 -14.65
CA ASP A 62 22.00 -45.59 -15.09
C ASP A 62 20.90 -46.65 -15.06
N LYS A 63 21.25 -47.92 -15.33
CA LYS A 63 20.29 -49.03 -15.27
C LYS A 63 19.72 -49.20 -13.85
N LYS A 64 20.56 -49.13 -12.82
CA LYS A 64 20.10 -49.31 -11.42
C LYS A 64 19.19 -48.17 -11.00
N ASP A 65 19.50 -46.94 -11.40
CA ASP A 65 18.71 -45.77 -11.03
C ASP A 65 17.39 -45.71 -11.80
N ASN A 66 17.36 -46.08 -13.08
CA ASN A 66 16.12 -46.24 -13.84
C ASN A 66 15.17 -47.28 -13.22
N VAL A 67 15.71 -48.41 -12.74
CA VAL A 67 14.91 -49.42 -12.02
C VAL A 67 14.36 -48.87 -10.70
N LYS A 68 15.17 -48.12 -9.93
CA LYS A 68 14.69 -47.50 -8.68
C LYS A 68 13.55 -46.52 -8.93
N ILE A 69 13.67 -45.67 -9.96
CA ILE A 69 12.63 -44.69 -10.34
C ILE A 69 11.33 -45.42 -10.70
N LEU A 70 11.43 -46.47 -11.52
CA LEU A 70 10.28 -47.24 -11.96
C LEU A 70 9.59 -47.96 -10.78
N ILE A 71 10.37 -48.58 -9.88
CA ILE A 71 9.84 -49.20 -8.66
C ILE A 71 9.17 -48.15 -7.77
N ARG A 72 9.80 -46.98 -7.58
CA ARG A 72 9.26 -45.88 -6.80
C ARG A 72 7.90 -45.42 -7.34
N TYR A 73 7.81 -45.23 -8.66
CA TYR A 73 6.58 -44.77 -9.29
C TYR A 73 5.47 -45.83 -9.26
N LEU A 74 5.78 -47.07 -9.66
CA LEU A 74 4.80 -48.16 -9.66
C LEU A 74 4.30 -48.49 -8.24
N GLY A 75 5.17 -48.39 -7.23
CA GLY A 75 4.78 -48.52 -5.83
C GLY A 75 3.90 -47.37 -5.35
N TRP A 76 4.25 -46.13 -5.73
CA TRP A 76 3.49 -44.94 -5.34
C TRP A 76 2.06 -44.90 -5.91
N LYS A 77 1.86 -45.38 -7.15
CA LYS A 77 0.54 -45.44 -7.80
C LYS A 77 -0.21 -46.78 -7.60
N ASN A 78 0.26 -47.64 -6.67
CA ASN A 78 -0.37 -48.92 -6.31
C ASN A 78 -0.56 -49.89 -7.51
N TYR A 79 0.48 -50.10 -8.31
CA TYR A 79 0.43 -51.08 -9.39
C TYR A 79 0.15 -52.49 -8.85
N SER A 80 -0.84 -53.18 -9.45
CA SER A 80 -1.35 -54.47 -8.98
C SER A 80 -0.47 -55.68 -9.30
N GLY A 81 0.58 -55.52 -10.12
CA GLY A 81 1.55 -56.57 -10.42
C GLY A 81 2.64 -56.73 -9.35
N CYS A 82 3.31 -57.89 -9.31
CA CYS A 82 4.39 -58.16 -8.36
C CYS A 82 5.67 -57.35 -8.67
N ILE A 83 5.90 -56.24 -7.96
CA ILE A 83 7.09 -55.40 -8.12
C ILE A 83 8.27 -55.97 -7.31
N THR A 84 9.07 -56.85 -7.90
CA THR A 84 10.33 -57.30 -7.29
C THR A 84 11.53 -56.72 -8.06
N PRO A 85 12.62 -56.25 -7.42
CA PRO A 85 13.81 -55.74 -8.11
C PRO A 85 14.44 -56.71 -9.13
N ASN A 86 14.19 -58.02 -8.98
CA ASN A 86 14.62 -59.04 -9.93
C ASN A 86 13.77 -59.10 -11.21
N LEU A 87 12.51 -58.64 -11.18
CA LEU A 87 11.62 -58.58 -12.35
C LEU A 87 12.22 -57.66 -13.42
N PHE A 88 12.76 -56.52 -13.01
CA PHE A 88 13.35 -55.52 -13.92
C PHE A 88 14.78 -55.86 -14.37
N LYS A 89 15.30 -57.05 -14.04
CA LYS A 89 16.56 -57.53 -14.64
C LYS A 89 16.28 -58.15 -16.01
N ASN A 90 15.25 -58.98 -16.10
CA ASN A 90 14.78 -59.71 -17.29
C ASN A 90 13.25 -59.87 -17.23
N PRO A 91 12.45 -58.84 -17.55
CA PRO A 91 11.00 -58.97 -17.47
C PRO A 91 10.48 -59.88 -18.58
N SER A 92 9.35 -60.56 -18.32
CA SER A 92 8.64 -61.24 -19.40
C SER A 92 7.97 -60.22 -20.32
N MET A 93 7.65 -60.63 -21.54
CA MET A 93 6.94 -59.78 -22.49
C MET A 93 5.57 -59.33 -21.95
N THR A 94 4.88 -60.22 -21.23
CA THR A 94 3.60 -59.93 -20.60
C THR A 94 3.75 -58.87 -19.50
N ASP A 95 4.80 -58.97 -18.67
CA ASP A 95 5.06 -57.99 -17.61
C ASP A 95 5.37 -56.62 -18.18
N LEU A 96 6.15 -56.56 -19.26
CA LEU A 96 6.50 -55.29 -19.92
C LEU A 96 5.26 -54.62 -20.54
N ILE A 97 4.37 -55.39 -21.18
CA ILE A 97 3.10 -54.88 -21.70
C ILE A 97 2.21 -54.35 -20.57
N ASN A 98 2.11 -55.07 -19.46
CA ASN A 98 1.30 -54.64 -18.32
C ASN A 98 1.86 -53.36 -17.69
N ILE A 99 3.19 -53.20 -17.65
CA ILE A 99 3.85 -51.98 -17.17
C ILE A 99 3.59 -50.81 -18.13
N TRP A 100 3.70 -51.01 -19.45
CA TRP A 100 3.35 -49.97 -20.43
C TRP A 100 1.89 -49.54 -20.32
N ASN A 101 0.96 -50.50 -20.27
CA ASN A 101 -0.47 -50.21 -20.09
C ASN A 101 -0.74 -49.38 -18.86
N PHE A 102 -0.15 -49.78 -17.73
CA PHE A 102 -0.38 -49.08 -16.48
C PHE A 102 0.11 -47.63 -16.55
N ILE A 103 1.35 -47.42 -17.03
CA ILE A 103 1.94 -46.07 -17.06
C ILE A 103 1.28 -45.21 -18.13
N PHE A 104 0.93 -45.76 -19.30
CA PHE A 104 0.32 -44.97 -20.37
C PHE A 104 -1.11 -44.55 -20.00
N LYS A 105 -1.87 -45.40 -19.29
CA LYS A 105 -3.21 -45.04 -18.79
C LYS A 105 -3.21 -43.92 -17.75
N HIS A 106 -2.07 -43.67 -17.10
CA HIS A 106 -1.91 -42.50 -16.22
C HIS A 106 -1.73 -41.19 -16.99
N VAL A 107 -1.34 -41.24 -18.27
CA VAL A 107 -1.23 -40.07 -19.15
C VAL A 107 -2.51 -39.90 -19.97
N ASP A 108 -2.99 -40.99 -20.56
CA ASP A 108 -4.22 -41.01 -21.36
C ASP A 108 -5.02 -42.28 -21.06
N PRO A 109 -6.21 -42.15 -20.43
CA PRO A 109 -7.08 -43.29 -20.11
C PRO A 109 -7.52 -44.13 -21.32
N LEU A 110 -7.45 -43.59 -22.54
CA LEU A 110 -7.92 -44.23 -23.77
C LEU A 110 -6.88 -45.17 -24.42
N ILE A 111 -5.63 -45.18 -23.95
CA ILE A 111 -4.55 -45.95 -24.56
C ILE A 111 -4.54 -47.40 -24.06
N GLU A 112 -4.51 -48.35 -25.00
CA GLU A 112 -4.38 -49.79 -24.73
C GLU A 112 -3.29 -50.46 -25.58
N VAL A 113 -2.31 -51.03 -24.88
CA VAL A 113 -1.16 -51.77 -25.41
C VAL A 113 -1.41 -53.27 -25.24
N ASN A 114 -1.56 -53.98 -26.34
CA ASN A 114 -1.77 -55.42 -26.41
C ASN A 114 -0.60 -56.10 -27.16
N LYS A 115 -0.53 -57.43 -27.09
CA LYS A 115 0.52 -58.23 -27.74
C LYS A 115 0.59 -58.05 -29.27
N ASP A 116 -0.50 -57.61 -29.90
CA ASP A 116 -0.57 -57.46 -31.35
C ASP A 116 -0.29 -56.02 -31.82
N ASN A 117 -0.43 -55.01 -30.95
CA ASN A 117 -0.34 -53.59 -31.34
C ASN A 117 0.85 -52.84 -30.68
N TYR A 118 1.55 -53.45 -29.72
CA TYR A 118 2.60 -52.77 -28.94
C TYR A 118 3.70 -52.17 -29.81
N GLY A 119 4.02 -52.80 -30.95
CA GLY A 119 5.06 -52.32 -31.86
C GLY A 119 4.78 -50.95 -32.48
N GLU A 120 3.49 -50.58 -32.62
CA GLU A 120 3.08 -49.29 -33.22
C GLU A 120 2.60 -48.30 -32.16
N VAL A 121 1.81 -48.78 -31.19
CA VAL A 121 1.27 -47.94 -30.11
C VAL A 121 2.39 -47.36 -29.24
N VAL A 122 3.38 -48.18 -28.85
CA VAL A 122 4.49 -47.71 -28.01
C VAL A 122 5.35 -46.68 -28.74
N LEU A 123 5.59 -46.84 -30.04
CA LEU A 123 6.34 -45.87 -30.85
C LEU A 123 5.57 -44.57 -31.03
N SER A 124 4.28 -44.64 -31.37
CA SER A 124 3.45 -43.45 -31.53
C SER A 124 3.41 -42.68 -30.23
N PHE A 125 3.11 -43.37 -29.12
CA PHE A 125 3.03 -42.74 -27.81
C PHE A 125 4.30 -41.98 -27.43
N TYR A 126 5.48 -42.61 -27.54
CA TYR A 126 6.73 -41.94 -27.22
C TYR A 126 7.05 -40.79 -28.18
N LYS A 127 6.60 -40.86 -29.44
CA LYS A 127 6.74 -39.76 -30.39
C LYS A 127 5.82 -38.59 -30.06
N ASP A 128 4.57 -38.88 -29.71
CA ASP A 128 3.51 -37.90 -29.44
C ASP A 128 3.77 -37.14 -28.14
N ILE A 129 4.29 -37.82 -27.11
CA ILE A 129 4.72 -37.20 -25.85
C ILE A 129 6.08 -36.48 -25.95
N GLY A 130 6.74 -36.53 -27.12
CA GLY A 130 7.98 -35.82 -27.38
C GLY A 130 9.24 -36.44 -26.75
N TYR A 131 9.33 -37.77 -26.66
CA TYR A 131 10.51 -38.44 -26.13
C TYR A 131 11.77 -38.08 -26.93
N PRO A 132 12.83 -37.56 -26.30
CA PRO A 132 13.97 -36.96 -27.01
C PRO A 132 14.92 -37.96 -27.69
N TYR A 133 14.78 -39.27 -27.43
CA TYR A 133 15.65 -40.31 -27.98
C TYR A 133 14.89 -41.21 -28.96
N THR A 134 15.50 -41.55 -30.09
CA THR A 134 14.84 -42.38 -31.10
C THR A 134 14.73 -43.83 -30.66
N ILE A 135 13.50 -44.35 -30.55
CA ILE A 135 13.21 -45.78 -30.40
C ILE A 135 12.91 -46.34 -31.80
N SER A 136 13.65 -47.37 -32.22
CA SER A 136 13.46 -47.95 -33.56
C SER A 136 12.44 -49.10 -33.55
N LYS A 137 11.74 -49.33 -34.67
CA LYS A 137 10.84 -50.49 -34.82
C LYS A 137 11.57 -51.81 -34.56
N SER A 138 12.86 -51.89 -34.90
CA SER A 138 13.70 -53.07 -34.65
C SER A 138 13.92 -53.38 -33.16
N THR A 139 13.92 -52.37 -32.28
CA THR A 139 14.06 -52.54 -30.82
C THR A 139 12.78 -53.05 -30.15
N LEU A 140 11.65 -53.04 -30.86
CA LEU A 140 10.37 -53.59 -30.39
C LEU A 140 10.10 -54.99 -30.91
N VAL A 141 10.94 -55.55 -31.78
CA VAL A 141 10.78 -56.96 -32.21
C VAL A 141 11.12 -57.91 -31.05
N ALA A 142 12.07 -57.54 -30.18
CA ALA A 142 12.47 -58.34 -29.03
C ALA A 142 12.78 -57.45 -27.80
N PRO A 143 11.78 -56.73 -27.25
CA PRO A 143 11.99 -55.64 -26.29
C PRO A 143 12.49 -56.11 -24.92
N THR A 144 12.48 -57.42 -24.67
CA THR A 144 13.03 -58.05 -23.45
C THR A 144 14.50 -58.43 -23.58
N THR A 145 15.12 -58.26 -24.76
CA THR A 145 16.54 -58.59 -24.97
C THR A 145 17.45 -57.55 -24.33
N GLY A 146 18.53 -57.98 -23.69
CA GLY A 146 19.27 -57.16 -22.71
C GLY A 146 19.65 -55.74 -23.14
N LEU A 147 20.07 -55.52 -24.39
CA LEU A 147 20.40 -54.18 -24.89
C LEU A 147 19.14 -53.35 -25.22
N GLN A 148 18.15 -53.96 -25.88
CA GLN A 148 16.90 -53.29 -26.29
C GLN A 148 16.02 -52.96 -25.09
N TYR A 149 15.99 -53.87 -24.11
CA TYR A 149 15.29 -53.67 -22.84
C TYR A 149 15.84 -52.47 -22.07
N ASN A 150 17.15 -52.23 -22.09
CA ASN A 150 17.73 -51.06 -21.42
C ASN A 150 17.26 -49.74 -22.05
N THR A 151 17.03 -49.72 -23.37
CA THR A 151 16.44 -48.57 -24.08
C THR A 151 15.01 -48.32 -23.61
N HIS A 152 14.18 -49.37 -23.57
CA HIS A 152 12.79 -49.27 -23.10
C HIS A 152 12.68 -48.91 -21.62
N LEU A 153 13.55 -49.48 -20.79
CA LEU A 153 13.66 -49.16 -19.37
C LEU A 153 14.02 -47.69 -19.14
N SER A 154 14.89 -47.13 -19.97
CA SER A 154 15.26 -45.71 -19.90
C SER A 154 14.11 -44.80 -20.33
N ALA A 155 13.35 -45.21 -21.35
CA ALA A 155 12.16 -44.48 -21.80
C ALA A 155 11.03 -44.52 -20.76
N LEU A 156 10.81 -45.68 -20.13
CA LEU A 156 9.89 -45.86 -19.01
C LEU A 156 10.29 -45.03 -17.79
N ALA A 157 11.57 -45.05 -17.41
CA ALA A 157 12.06 -44.27 -16.28
C ALA A 157 11.91 -42.76 -16.52
N TRP A 158 12.20 -42.29 -17.74
CA TRP A 158 11.98 -40.90 -18.14
C TRP A 158 10.50 -40.50 -18.03
N LEU A 159 9.60 -41.35 -18.50
CA LEU A 159 8.16 -41.10 -18.41
C LEU A 159 7.68 -41.06 -16.96
N CYS A 160 8.14 -41.98 -16.11
CA CYS A 160 7.86 -41.94 -14.68
C CYS A 160 8.42 -40.68 -14.01
N GLN A 161 9.58 -40.18 -14.42
CA GLN A 161 10.12 -38.91 -13.91
C GLN A 161 9.23 -37.74 -14.28
N LEU A 162 8.77 -37.67 -15.53
CA LEU A 162 7.84 -36.63 -15.97
C LEU A 162 6.52 -36.68 -15.20
N LEU A 163 5.95 -37.87 -15.00
CA LEU A 163 4.70 -38.03 -14.26
C LEU A 163 4.85 -37.67 -12.77
N ILE A 164 6.02 -37.92 -12.17
CA ILE A 164 6.30 -37.47 -10.80
C ILE A 164 6.42 -35.94 -10.76
N PHE A 165 7.16 -35.37 -11.71
CA PHE A 165 7.32 -33.92 -11.84
C PHE A 165 5.97 -33.23 -12.07
N GLU A 166 5.10 -33.80 -12.90
CA GLU A 166 3.77 -33.26 -13.15
C GLU A 166 2.97 -33.15 -11.85
N VAL A 167 2.91 -34.22 -11.07
CA VAL A 167 2.20 -34.18 -9.79
C VAL A 167 2.85 -33.21 -8.81
N GLU A 168 4.19 -33.17 -8.72
CA GLU A 168 4.90 -32.27 -7.80
C GLU A 168 4.74 -30.78 -8.19
N CYS A 169 4.62 -30.44 -9.47
CA CYS A 169 4.53 -29.05 -9.94
C CYS A 169 3.11 -28.56 -10.22
N PHE A 170 2.17 -29.46 -10.54
CA PHE A 170 0.80 -29.09 -10.88
C PHE A 170 -0.23 -29.49 -9.80
N ASN A 171 0.15 -30.19 -8.73
CA ASN A 171 -0.76 -30.38 -7.60
C ASN A 171 -1.13 -29.05 -6.93
N ASP A 172 -0.20 -28.10 -6.82
CA ASP A 172 -0.53 -26.75 -6.31
C ASP A 172 -1.53 -26.00 -7.21
N ILE A 173 -1.65 -26.39 -8.49
CA ILE A 173 -2.58 -25.79 -9.46
C ILE A 173 -3.95 -26.49 -9.43
N ASN A 174 -3.99 -27.77 -9.05
CA ASN A 174 -5.21 -28.58 -9.03
C ASN A 174 -5.84 -28.74 -7.62
N GLU A 175 -5.11 -28.49 -6.53
CA GLU A 175 -5.64 -28.54 -5.16
C GLU A 175 -6.56 -27.34 -4.82
N GLU A 176 -6.68 -26.33 -5.70
CA GLU A 176 -7.56 -25.15 -5.50
C GLU A 176 -8.74 -25.03 -6.47
N LYS A 177 -9.13 -26.11 -7.18
CA LYS A 177 -10.40 -26.12 -7.94
C LYS A 177 -11.17 -27.42 -7.78
N ASP A 178 -11.28 -27.89 -6.54
CA ASP A 178 -12.57 -28.46 -6.18
C ASP A 178 -13.59 -27.34 -6.37
N LEU A 179 -14.65 -27.61 -7.12
CA LEU A 179 -15.84 -26.77 -7.28
C LEU A 179 -16.60 -26.56 -5.94
N SER A 180 -15.91 -26.72 -4.80
CA SER A 180 -16.27 -26.19 -3.51
C SER A 180 -15.98 -24.70 -3.56
N LEU A 181 -17.03 -23.93 -3.85
CA LEU A 181 -17.36 -22.59 -3.35
C LEU A 181 -16.36 -22.03 -2.30
N SER A 182 -15.10 -21.81 -2.68
CA SER A 182 -14.04 -21.42 -1.76
C SER A 182 -14.26 -19.94 -1.53
N TYR A 183 -14.78 -19.70 -0.34
CA TYR A 183 -15.25 -18.47 0.25
C TYR A 183 -14.14 -17.42 0.44
N ASP A 184 -13.28 -17.19 -0.56
CA ASP A 184 -12.37 -16.05 -0.53
C ASP A 184 -13.06 -14.84 -1.17
N PHE A 185 -14.08 -14.38 -0.47
CA PHE A 185 -14.80 -13.12 -0.70
C PHE A 185 -13.90 -11.92 -0.36
N ASN A 186 -12.69 -11.86 -0.88
CA ASN A 186 -11.87 -10.64 -0.86
C ASN A 186 -11.72 -10.01 -2.25
N GLU A 187 -12.20 -10.69 -3.29
CA GLU A 187 -12.50 -10.17 -4.64
C GLU A 187 -13.99 -9.80 -4.78
N LEU A 188 -14.57 -9.29 -3.68
CA LEU A 188 -15.98 -8.92 -3.49
C LEU A 188 -16.42 -7.78 -4.43
N ASN A 189 -16.96 -8.10 -5.61
CA ASN A 189 -18.18 -7.44 -6.14
C ASN A 189 -18.60 -7.92 -7.53
N GLU A 190 -17.85 -8.80 -8.18
CA GLU A 190 -18.36 -9.49 -9.36
C GLU A 190 -18.83 -10.88 -8.93
N ILE A 191 -20.14 -11.09 -8.98
CA ILE A 191 -20.66 -12.42 -9.32
C ILE A 191 -19.93 -12.79 -10.61
N LYS A 192 -18.89 -13.62 -10.51
CA LYS A 192 -18.05 -13.97 -11.67
C LYS A 192 -18.98 -14.59 -12.69
N MET A 193 -19.29 -13.81 -13.73
CA MET A 193 -20.24 -14.20 -14.77
C MET A 193 -19.83 -15.53 -15.40
N ASP A 194 -18.53 -15.81 -15.40
CA ASP A 194 -17.92 -17.07 -15.82
C ASP A 194 -18.41 -18.28 -15.02
N ASP A 195 -18.55 -18.16 -13.70
CA ASP A 195 -19.06 -19.25 -12.84
C ASP A 195 -20.55 -19.51 -13.13
N PHE A 196 -21.31 -18.44 -13.39
CA PHE A 196 -22.70 -18.53 -13.79
C PHE A 196 -22.85 -19.17 -15.18
N ILE A 197 -22.05 -18.76 -16.17
CA ILE A 197 -22.06 -19.33 -17.52
C ILE A 197 -21.66 -20.82 -17.46
N LEU A 198 -20.64 -21.17 -16.68
CA LEU A 198 -20.17 -22.54 -16.55
C LEU A 198 -21.25 -23.44 -15.92
N HIS A 199 -21.89 -23.00 -14.84
CA HIS A 199 -22.99 -23.75 -14.22
C HIS A 199 -24.21 -23.84 -15.14
N SER A 200 -24.54 -22.75 -15.85
CA SER A 200 -25.62 -22.73 -16.85
C SER A 200 -25.38 -23.75 -17.95
N TYR A 201 -24.15 -23.80 -18.46
CA TYR A 201 -23.76 -24.72 -19.51
C TYR A 201 -23.74 -26.18 -19.04
N GLN A 202 -23.26 -26.45 -17.82
CA GLN A 202 -23.30 -27.78 -17.21
C GLN A 202 -24.74 -28.26 -16.95
N SER A 203 -25.61 -27.42 -16.40
CA SER A 203 -27.03 -27.74 -16.20
C SER A 203 -27.76 -27.97 -17.53
N TYR A 204 -27.42 -27.20 -18.58
CA TYR A 204 -27.93 -27.42 -19.93
C TYR A 204 -27.48 -28.77 -20.51
N ILE A 205 -26.20 -29.11 -20.39
CA ILE A 205 -25.66 -30.42 -20.82
C ILE A 205 -26.33 -31.57 -20.06
N ASN A 206 -26.52 -31.40 -18.75
CA ASN A 206 -27.10 -32.42 -17.87
C ASN A 206 -28.63 -32.49 -17.95
N LYS A 207 -29.28 -31.60 -18.72
CA LYS A 207 -30.74 -31.47 -18.86
C LYS A 207 -31.49 -31.31 -17.53
N GLU A 208 -30.84 -30.69 -16.54
CA GLU A 208 -31.49 -30.38 -15.27
C GLU A 208 -32.28 -29.06 -15.41
N GLU A 209 -33.61 -29.14 -15.53
CA GLU A 209 -34.54 -28.00 -15.52
C GLU A 209 -34.71 -27.37 -14.12
N LYS A 210 -33.64 -27.25 -13.33
CA LYS A 210 -33.71 -26.40 -12.13
C LYS A 210 -33.67 -24.95 -12.59
N ASN A 211 -34.64 -24.15 -12.14
CA ASN A 211 -34.73 -22.71 -12.41
C ASN A 211 -33.45 -22.02 -11.92
N LEU A 212 -32.46 -21.93 -12.80
CA LEU A 212 -31.16 -21.31 -12.52
C LEU A 212 -31.32 -19.82 -12.16
N ASN A 213 -32.38 -19.20 -12.70
CA ASN A 213 -32.84 -17.87 -12.34
C ASN A 213 -33.23 -17.75 -10.86
N ASP A 214 -33.80 -18.79 -10.25
CA ASP A 214 -34.19 -18.75 -8.83
C ASP A 214 -32.96 -18.84 -7.92
N MET A 215 -31.95 -19.61 -8.31
CA MET A 215 -30.67 -19.67 -7.61
C MET A 215 -29.93 -18.32 -7.70
N LEU A 216 -29.88 -17.72 -8.90
CA LEU A 216 -29.26 -16.41 -9.10
C LEU A 216 -29.99 -15.31 -8.31
N ARG A 217 -31.33 -15.29 -8.35
CA ARG A 217 -32.13 -14.36 -7.55
C ARG A 217 -31.86 -14.52 -6.06
N THR A 218 -31.83 -15.75 -5.56
CA THR A 218 -31.54 -16.02 -4.13
C THR A 218 -30.14 -15.54 -3.73
N ASN A 219 -29.14 -15.70 -4.61
CA ASN A 219 -27.78 -15.24 -4.34
C ASN A 219 -27.66 -13.71 -4.40
N LEU A 220 -28.33 -13.07 -5.37
CA LEU A 220 -28.41 -11.62 -5.47
C LEU A 220 -29.10 -11.02 -4.25
N GLU A 221 -30.23 -11.60 -3.81
CA GLU A 221 -30.96 -11.15 -2.62
C GLU A 221 -30.08 -11.22 -1.37
N LYS A 222 -29.33 -12.31 -1.18
CA LYS A 222 -28.39 -12.43 -0.05
C LYS A 222 -27.27 -11.38 -0.11
N GLU A 223 -26.76 -11.06 -1.29
CA GLU A 223 -25.73 -10.05 -1.44
C GLU A 223 -26.29 -8.64 -1.18
N ILE A 224 -27.51 -8.36 -1.64
CA ILE A 224 -28.23 -7.11 -1.34
C ILE A 224 -28.43 -6.98 0.18
N ASP A 225 -28.92 -8.03 0.86
CA ASP A 225 -29.11 -8.03 2.31
C ASP A 225 -27.80 -7.79 3.06
N ARG A 226 -26.69 -8.36 2.57
CA ARG A 226 -25.35 -8.15 3.14
C ARG A 226 -24.91 -6.69 2.96
N LEU A 227 -25.06 -6.14 1.76
CA LEU A 227 -24.70 -4.75 1.46
C LEU A 227 -25.55 -3.77 2.27
N ASP A 228 -26.84 -4.01 2.42
CA ASP A 228 -27.72 -3.20 3.25
C ASP A 228 -27.30 -3.23 4.71
N ASN A 229 -26.90 -4.39 5.24
CA ASN A 229 -26.35 -4.49 6.60
C ASN A 229 -25.02 -3.73 6.74
N ASP A 230 -24.11 -3.81 5.75
CA ASP A 230 -22.84 -3.05 5.77
C ASP A 230 -23.09 -1.54 5.71
N ILE A 231 -24.01 -1.09 4.86
CA ILE A 231 -24.44 0.31 4.77
C ILE A 231 -25.00 0.77 6.10
N ASN A 232 -25.89 0.00 6.73
CA ASN A 232 -26.48 0.33 8.01
C ASN A 232 -25.42 0.44 9.13
N ASN A 233 -24.46 -0.49 9.18
CA ASN A 233 -23.35 -0.44 10.13
C ASN A 233 -22.48 0.82 9.92
N LYS A 234 -22.20 1.18 8.66
CA LYS A 234 -21.46 2.40 8.33
C LYS A 234 -22.23 3.66 8.71
N ILE A 235 -23.56 3.68 8.54
CA ILE A 235 -24.42 4.79 8.97
C ILE A 235 -24.36 4.95 10.50
N GLU A 236 -24.39 3.85 11.26
CA GLU A 236 -24.29 3.87 12.71
C GLU A 236 -22.92 4.41 13.18
N ASP A 237 -21.83 3.93 12.59
CA ASP A 237 -20.47 4.43 12.88
C ASP A 237 -20.30 5.92 12.53
N ILE A 238 -20.89 6.38 11.42
CA ILE A 238 -20.93 7.80 11.06
C ILE A 238 -21.69 8.60 12.12
N ASN A 239 -22.83 8.11 12.61
CA ASN A 239 -23.62 8.79 13.63
C ASN A 239 -22.90 8.86 14.98
N GLU A 240 -22.20 7.79 15.38
CA GLU A 240 -21.38 7.79 16.59
C GLU A 240 -20.23 8.80 16.48
N LYS A 241 -19.53 8.83 15.34
CA LYS A 241 -18.48 9.82 15.07
C LYS A 241 -19.01 11.25 15.07
N LYS A 242 -20.19 11.50 14.48
CA LYS A 242 -20.85 12.82 14.54
C LYS A 242 -21.13 13.25 15.98
N LYS A 243 -21.60 12.33 16.84
CA LYS A 243 -21.82 12.61 18.26
C LYS A 243 -20.52 13.00 18.98
N LYS A 244 -19.43 12.24 18.76
CA LYS A 244 -18.10 12.56 19.31
C LYS A 244 -17.58 13.93 18.86
N VAL A 245 -17.81 14.30 17.59
CA VAL A 245 -17.43 15.62 17.07
C VAL A 245 -18.20 16.74 17.78
N GLU A 246 -19.50 16.57 18.04
CA GLU A 246 -20.28 17.58 18.76
C GLU A 246 -19.87 17.69 20.24
N GLU A 247 -19.51 16.57 20.89
CA GLU A 247 -18.93 16.57 22.24
C GLU A 247 -17.60 17.34 22.29
N ILE A 248 -16.69 17.09 21.35
CA ILE A 248 -15.42 17.83 21.25
C ILE A 248 -15.68 19.33 21.03
N LYS A 249 -16.65 19.68 20.18
CA LYS A 249 -17.00 21.08 19.91
C LYS A 249 -17.53 21.79 21.17
N ASN A 250 -18.30 21.09 22.01
CA ASN A 250 -18.74 21.64 23.30
C ASN A 250 -17.57 21.83 24.26
N HIS A 251 -16.64 20.86 24.35
CA HIS A 251 -15.42 21.02 25.15
C HIS A 251 -14.52 22.15 24.65
N MET A 252 -14.45 22.40 23.33
CA MET A 252 -13.71 23.55 22.79
C MET A 252 -14.32 24.88 23.24
N LYS A 253 -15.65 25.01 23.26
CA LYS A 253 -16.32 26.22 23.78
C LYS A 253 -16.05 26.43 25.27
N GLU A 254 -16.14 25.37 26.07
CA GLU A 254 -15.80 25.44 27.50
C GLU A 254 -14.33 25.85 27.71
N ASN A 255 -13.42 25.30 26.91
CA ASN A 255 -12.01 25.67 26.96
C ASN A 255 -11.77 27.14 26.56
N GLU A 256 -12.50 27.67 25.57
CA GLU A 256 -12.45 29.11 25.24
C GLU A 256 -12.90 29.99 26.41
N GLU A 257 -13.93 29.58 27.16
CA GLU A 257 -14.37 30.28 28.37
C GLU A 257 -13.31 30.20 29.48
N LEU A 258 -12.67 29.05 29.67
CA LEU A 258 -11.56 28.89 30.62
C LEU A 258 -10.35 29.74 30.22
N ILE A 259 -10.02 29.85 28.94
CA ILE A 259 -8.95 30.73 28.44
C ILE A 259 -9.28 32.19 28.76
N LYS A 260 -10.53 32.64 28.51
CA LYS A 260 -10.99 33.98 28.87
C LYS A 260 -10.86 34.23 30.37
N ARG A 261 -11.29 33.27 31.20
CA ARG A 261 -11.16 33.35 32.66
C ARG A 261 -9.71 33.41 33.13
N ASN A 262 -8.83 32.58 32.56
CA ASN A 262 -7.40 32.60 32.87
C ASN A 262 -6.74 33.92 32.48
N LYS A 263 -7.17 34.54 31.37
CA LYS A 263 -6.68 35.87 30.98
C LYS A 263 -7.03 36.93 32.03
N VAL A 264 -8.29 36.94 32.50
CA VAL A 264 -8.73 37.85 33.58
C VAL A 264 -7.93 37.60 34.86
N LEU A 265 -7.76 36.34 35.27
CA LEU A 265 -6.98 35.98 36.46
C LEU A 265 -5.49 36.37 36.33
N CYS A 266 -4.91 36.29 35.13
CA CYS A 266 -3.55 36.76 34.88
C CYS A 266 -3.42 38.27 35.03
N GLU A 267 -4.40 39.03 34.52
CA GLU A 267 -4.45 40.49 34.67
C GLU A 267 -4.62 40.90 36.14
N GLU A 268 -5.50 40.21 36.88
CA GLU A 268 -5.66 40.41 38.33
C GLU A 268 -4.38 40.08 39.10
N ASN A 269 -3.73 38.95 38.80
CA ASN A 269 -2.45 38.60 39.43
C ASN A 269 -1.33 39.61 39.14
N LYS A 270 -1.28 40.17 37.92
CA LYS A 270 -0.34 41.27 37.61
C LYS A 270 -0.63 42.49 38.48
N LYS A 271 -1.90 42.85 38.66
CA LYS A 271 -2.31 43.97 39.51
C LYS A 271 -1.99 43.72 40.99
N ILE A 272 -2.23 42.51 41.49
CA ILE A 272 -1.88 42.11 42.87
C ILE A 272 -0.37 42.18 43.08
N LYS A 273 0.42 41.64 42.15
CA LYS A 273 1.90 41.72 42.21
C LYS A 273 2.37 43.17 42.23
N GLN A 274 1.81 44.02 41.38
CA GLN A 274 2.17 45.45 41.35
C GLN A 274 1.83 46.15 42.67
N LEU A 275 0.65 45.89 43.24
CA LEU A 275 0.28 46.42 44.56
C LEU A 275 1.21 45.91 45.67
N TYR A 276 1.59 44.63 45.62
CA TYR A 276 2.52 44.05 46.57
C TYR A 276 3.91 44.70 46.46
N THR A 277 4.45 44.87 45.25
CA THR A 277 5.73 45.55 45.02
C THR A 277 5.68 47.00 45.51
N ASN A 278 4.62 47.74 45.19
CA ASN A 278 4.45 49.11 45.67
C ASN A 278 4.42 49.19 47.20
N SER A 279 3.70 48.28 47.85
CA SER A 279 3.63 48.19 49.32
C SER A 279 4.99 47.85 49.93
N LEU A 280 5.78 47.00 49.27
CA LEU A 280 7.10 46.61 49.73
C LEU A 280 8.10 47.77 49.60
N ASP A 281 8.07 48.50 48.49
CA ASP A 281 8.86 49.72 48.28
C ASP A 281 8.50 50.81 49.30
N GLU A 282 7.21 50.97 49.64
CA GLU A 282 6.76 51.90 50.67
C GLU A 282 7.24 51.48 52.07
N THR A 283 7.22 50.18 52.36
CA THR A 283 7.75 49.63 53.62
C THR A 283 9.25 49.88 53.73
N GLU A 284 10.02 49.64 52.66
CA GLU A 284 11.47 49.88 52.64
C GLU A 284 11.81 51.36 52.82
N LYS A 285 11.01 52.28 52.25
CA LYS A 285 11.15 53.72 52.49
C LYS A 285 10.90 54.07 53.95
N LEU A 286 9.83 53.55 54.54
CA LEU A 286 9.52 53.78 55.95
C LEU A 286 10.62 53.22 56.87
N GLU A 287 11.18 52.05 56.55
CA GLU A 287 12.32 51.49 57.29
C GLU A 287 13.54 52.41 57.23
N LYS A 288 13.89 52.93 56.04
CA LYS A 288 14.98 53.91 55.88
C LYS A 288 14.72 55.19 56.67
N ASP A 289 13.49 55.72 56.64
CA ASP A 289 13.13 56.92 57.39
C ASP A 289 13.21 56.69 58.91
N ILE A 290 12.82 55.51 59.39
CA ILE A 290 12.97 55.10 60.79
C ILE A 290 14.46 55.00 61.16
N GLU A 291 15.31 54.45 60.29
CA GLU A 291 16.74 54.34 60.50
C GLU A 291 17.42 55.71 60.56
N ILE A 292 17.08 56.61 59.63
CA ILE A 292 17.55 58.01 59.65
C ILE A 292 17.10 58.70 60.94
N CYS A 293 15.85 58.53 61.36
CA CYS A 293 15.36 59.06 62.64
C CYS A 293 16.15 58.50 63.83
N LYS A 294 16.46 57.20 63.85
CA LYS A 294 17.25 56.59 64.93
C LYS A 294 18.66 57.17 65.00
N ILE A 295 19.33 57.31 63.85
CA ILE A 295 20.68 57.89 63.78
C ILE A 295 20.64 59.34 64.28
N SER A 296 19.71 60.15 63.78
CA SER A 296 19.52 61.54 64.21
C SER A 296 19.27 61.65 65.71
N ASN A 297 18.44 60.78 66.28
CA ASN A 297 18.13 60.78 67.71
C ASN A 297 19.34 60.34 68.57
N GLN A 298 20.15 59.40 68.06
CA GLN A 298 21.40 59.00 68.71
C GLN A 298 22.44 60.13 68.65
N ASP A 299 22.55 60.85 67.54
CA ASP A 299 23.42 62.02 67.41
C ASP A 299 22.99 63.14 68.36
N GLU A 300 21.70 63.44 68.48
CA GLU A 300 21.19 64.42 69.45
C GLU A 300 21.45 63.97 70.90
N LYS A 301 21.33 62.68 71.20
CA LYS A 301 21.70 62.13 72.50
C LYS A 301 23.19 62.31 72.79
N ASN A 302 24.05 61.98 71.83
CA ASN A 302 25.50 62.17 71.94
C ASN A 302 25.86 63.65 72.12
N LYS A 303 25.20 64.57 71.40
CA LYS A 303 25.36 66.02 71.60
C LYS A 303 24.96 66.44 73.01
N THR A 304 23.86 65.90 73.54
CA THR A 304 23.40 66.20 74.89
C THR A 304 24.37 65.68 75.96
N GLU A 305 24.92 64.47 75.77
CA GLU A 305 25.97 63.91 76.64
C GLU A 305 27.26 64.74 76.57
N ASN A 306 27.69 65.15 75.38
CA ASN A 306 28.84 66.04 75.21
C ASN A 306 28.64 67.38 75.92
N ILE A 307 27.45 67.98 75.82
CA ILE A 307 27.11 69.22 76.52
C ILE A 307 27.14 69.00 78.04
N LEU A 308 26.65 67.86 78.54
CA LEU A 308 26.72 67.53 79.97
C LEU A 308 28.16 67.36 80.46
N ASP A 309 29.02 66.71 79.67
CA ASP A 309 30.44 66.55 79.95
C ASP A 309 31.19 67.88 79.90
N GLU A 310 30.86 68.77 78.96
CA GLU A 310 31.38 70.13 78.90
C GLU A 310 30.94 70.96 80.10
N ILE A 311 29.66 70.89 80.49
CA ILE A 311 29.16 71.53 81.72
C ILE A 311 29.95 71.02 82.93
N LYS A 312 30.24 69.72 83.02
CA LYS A 312 31.03 69.12 84.10
C LYS A 312 32.48 69.58 84.09
N LYS A 313 33.13 69.61 82.92
CA LYS A 313 34.49 70.13 82.74
C LYS A 313 34.59 71.62 83.07
N VAL A 314 33.62 72.44 82.65
CA VAL A 314 33.56 73.87 82.99
C VAL A 314 33.38 74.04 84.50
N LYS A 315 32.56 73.20 85.16
CA LYS A 315 32.38 73.21 86.63
C LYS A 315 33.65 72.83 87.38
N ASP A 316 34.42 71.85 86.88
CA ASP A 316 35.70 71.42 87.44
C ASP A 316 36.83 72.43 87.19
N ILE A 317 36.85 73.09 86.03
CA ILE A 317 37.77 74.18 85.69
C ILE A 317 37.47 75.42 86.55
N LEU A 318 36.20 75.73 86.80
CA LEU A 318 35.77 76.82 87.69
C LEU A 318 36.23 76.60 89.14
N GLN A 319 36.36 75.35 89.58
CA GLN A 319 36.84 74.98 90.91
C GLN A 319 38.37 75.02 91.07
N LYS A 320 39.15 75.11 89.99
CA LYS A 320 40.62 74.87 90.04
C LYS A 320 41.52 75.94 89.44
N GLN A 321 41.02 77.12 89.04
CA GLN A 321 41.90 78.15 88.46
C GLN A 321 41.96 79.47 89.24
N THR A 322 43.12 79.68 89.90
CA THR A 322 43.77 80.98 90.02
C THR A 322 44.49 81.28 88.71
N LEU A 323 44.02 82.29 87.96
CA LEU A 323 44.48 82.60 86.61
C LEU A 323 45.82 83.34 86.59
N ASN A 324 46.81 82.77 85.90
CA ASN A 324 48.05 83.43 85.49
C ASN A 324 47.87 84.03 84.08
N LYS A 325 48.12 85.33 83.97
CA LYS A 325 47.86 86.20 82.81
C LYS A 325 48.75 85.94 81.58
N ALA A 326 49.82 85.15 81.72
CA ALA A 326 50.79 84.90 80.65
C ALA A 326 50.44 83.74 79.70
N GLN A 327 49.59 82.78 80.13
CA GLN A 327 49.20 81.62 79.30
C GLN A 327 48.10 81.95 78.26
N PHE A 328 47.38 83.05 78.46
CA PHE A 328 46.27 83.48 77.58
C PHE A 328 46.77 83.99 76.21
N VAL A 329 48.00 84.54 76.16
CA VAL A 329 48.58 85.10 74.94
C VAL A 329 49.12 84.00 74.01
N GLN A 330 49.78 82.97 74.55
CA GLN A 330 50.22 81.80 73.78
C GLN A 330 49.04 80.92 73.30
N MET A 331 47.94 80.89 74.05
CA MET A 331 46.74 80.15 73.65
C MET A 331 46.03 80.83 72.48
N ASN A 332 46.00 82.17 72.43
CA ASN A 332 45.39 82.91 71.32
C ASN A 332 46.14 82.71 69.99
N GLU A 333 47.48 82.67 69.99
CA GLU A 333 48.25 82.42 68.77
C GLU A 333 48.07 80.99 68.22
N ASN A 334 47.92 80.00 69.10
CA ASN A 334 47.61 78.62 68.69
C ASN A 334 46.13 78.45 68.27
N ILE A 335 45.22 79.23 68.84
CA ILE A 335 43.81 79.27 68.43
C ILE A 335 43.70 79.80 67.01
N ASP A 336 44.41 80.86 66.63
CA ASP A 336 44.31 81.42 65.29
C ASP A 336 44.96 80.53 64.21
N LYS A 337 46.10 79.87 64.51
CA LYS A 337 46.67 78.84 63.60
C LYS A 337 45.78 77.61 63.45
N ASN A 338 45.10 77.19 64.50
CA ASN A 338 44.15 76.08 64.42
C ASN A 338 42.86 76.48 63.72
N LYS A 339 42.40 77.73 63.84
CA LYS A 339 41.28 78.25 63.04
C LYS A 339 41.58 78.21 61.55
N GLU A 340 42.77 78.60 61.11
CA GLU A 340 43.15 78.51 59.69
C GLU A 340 43.18 77.05 59.18
N LYS A 341 43.71 76.11 59.97
CA LYS A 341 43.67 74.67 59.61
C LYS A 341 42.25 74.11 59.58
N ILE A 342 41.41 74.52 60.53
CA ILE A 342 40.00 74.12 60.56
C ILE A 342 39.26 74.71 59.36
N GLU A 343 39.52 75.95 58.96
CA GLU A 343 38.89 76.57 57.79
C GLU A 343 39.35 75.89 56.49
N HIS A 344 40.62 75.50 56.37
CA HIS A 344 41.11 74.70 55.23
C HIS A 344 40.44 73.34 55.15
N ILE A 345 40.41 72.58 56.26
CA ILE A 345 39.77 71.25 56.31
C ILE A 345 38.26 71.37 56.08
N LYS A 346 37.62 72.42 56.58
CA LYS A 346 36.20 72.69 56.36
C LYS A 346 35.89 72.99 54.89
N ASN A 347 36.73 73.76 54.22
CA ASN A 347 36.61 74.00 52.78
C ASN A 347 36.85 72.73 51.96
N GLU A 348 37.78 71.87 52.38
CA GLU A 348 38.08 70.60 51.72
C GLU A 348 36.95 69.57 51.92
N ILE A 349 36.39 69.49 53.14
CA ILE A 349 35.18 68.71 53.43
C ILE A 349 34.01 69.26 52.61
N GLN A 350 33.82 70.58 52.52
CA GLN A 350 32.73 71.18 51.75
C GLN A 350 32.89 70.90 50.25
N ALA A 351 34.12 70.91 49.72
CA ALA A 351 34.40 70.51 48.34
C ALA A 351 34.07 69.03 48.10
N LEU A 352 34.55 68.12 48.96
CA LEU A 352 34.27 66.68 48.87
C LEU A 352 32.77 66.37 49.04
N ASN A 353 32.09 67.08 49.94
CA ASN A 353 30.66 66.90 50.21
C ASN A 353 29.78 67.46 49.07
N ASN A 354 30.30 68.38 48.25
CA ASN A 354 29.67 68.80 47.01
C ASN A 354 29.97 67.85 45.83
N GLU A 355 31.08 67.11 45.89
CA GLU A 355 31.49 66.16 44.86
C GLU A 355 30.85 64.77 45.03
N TYR A 356 30.66 64.32 46.28
CA TYR A 356 30.06 63.03 46.61
C TYR A 356 28.64 62.84 46.04
N PRO A 357 27.71 63.80 46.11
CA PRO A 357 26.38 63.68 45.51
C PRO A 357 26.47 63.52 43.99
N ASN A 358 27.36 64.27 43.32
CA ASN A 358 27.57 64.18 41.89
C ASN A 358 28.15 62.83 41.46
N LEU A 359 29.09 62.28 42.22
CA LEU A 359 29.65 60.94 41.96
C LEU A 359 28.64 59.83 42.26
N SER A 360 27.88 59.95 43.34
CA SER A 360 26.80 59.03 43.71
C SER A 360 25.67 59.02 42.68
N GLU A 361 25.27 60.19 42.18
CA GLU A 361 24.29 60.33 41.11
C GLU A 361 24.80 59.71 39.80
N LYS A 362 26.06 59.98 39.42
CA LYS A 362 26.69 59.34 38.25
C LYS A 362 26.73 57.81 38.39
N LEU A 363 27.05 57.29 39.57
CA LEU A 363 27.07 55.86 39.85
C LEU A 363 25.66 55.26 39.76
N ASN A 364 24.66 55.89 40.35
CA ASN A 364 23.26 55.46 40.28
C ASN A 364 22.71 55.49 38.85
N ASN A 365 23.05 56.52 38.07
CA ASN A 365 22.67 56.60 36.66
C ASN A 365 23.31 55.48 35.84
N ARG A 366 24.62 55.22 36.01
CA ARG A 366 25.30 54.07 35.38
C ARG A 366 24.69 52.73 35.78
N ASN A 367 24.27 52.59 37.04
CA ASN A 367 23.66 51.37 37.56
C ASN A 367 22.25 51.15 36.99
N SER A 368 21.47 52.23 36.86
CA SER A 368 20.18 52.25 36.15
C SER A 368 20.34 51.80 34.70
N ASP A 369 21.34 52.30 33.99
CA ASP A 369 21.59 51.93 32.60
C ASP A 369 22.01 50.46 32.46
N LEU A 370 22.85 49.95 33.37
CA LEU A 370 23.21 48.52 33.44
C LEU A 370 21.98 47.61 33.65
N LYS A 371 21.10 47.98 34.58
CA LYS A 371 19.84 47.25 34.80
C LYS A 371 18.92 47.28 33.58
N LYS A 372 18.85 48.40 32.85
CA LYS A 372 18.08 48.50 31.60
C LYS A 372 18.66 47.59 30.52
N ILE A 373 19.99 47.57 30.36
CA ILE A 373 20.66 46.71 29.38
C ILE A 373 20.42 45.23 29.70
N ALA A 374 20.58 44.82 30.96
CA ALA A 374 20.31 43.43 31.36
C ALA A 374 18.85 43.02 31.16
N ARG A 375 17.89 43.91 31.46
CA ARG A 375 16.48 43.63 31.13
C ARG A 375 16.27 43.44 29.65
N ASN A 376 16.80 44.32 28.80
CA ASN A 376 16.64 44.23 27.35
C ASN A 376 17.27 42.94 26.79
N ILE A 377 18.44 42.53 27.31
CA ILE A 377 19.06 41.25 26.95
C ILE A 377 18.18 40.07 27.36
N ASN A 378 17.66 40.05 28.59
CA ASN A 378 16.79 38.98 29.06
C ASN A 378 15.45 38.94 28.30
N GLU A 379 14.87 40.09 27.96
CA GLU A 379 13.66 40.19 27.12
C GLU A 379 13.92 39.61 25.72
N LYS A 380 15.04 39.97 25.09
CA LYS A 380 15.43 39.41 23.79
C LYS A 380 15.71 37.91 23.86
N PHE A 381 16.29 37.43 24.96
CA PHE A 381 16.51 36.01 25.18
C PHE A 381 15.19 35.23 25.32
N ILE A 382 14.24 35.76 26.09
CA ILE A 382 12.88 35.18 26.19
C ILE A 382 12.20 35.15 24.83
N GLU A 383 12.27 36.23 24.05
CA GLU A 383 11.71 36.31 22.69
C GLU A 383 12.32 35.26 21.75
N ILE A 384 13.63 35.02 21.83
CA ILE A 384 14.30 33.97 21.06
C ILE A 384 13.81 32.59 21.47
N VAL A 385 13.75 32.28 22.77
CA VAL A 385 13.27 30.99 23.29
C VAL A 385 11.80 30.75 22.95
N GLU A 386 10.94 31.77 23.03
CA GLU A 386 9.54 31.71 22.62
C GLU A 386 9.40 31.45 21.13
N ASN A 387 10.17 32.14 20.29
CA ASN A 387 10.17 31.91 18.85
C ASN A 387 10.63 30.49 18.50
N ILE A 388 11.70 29.98 19.12
CA ILE A 388 12.16 28.59 18.92
C ILE A 388 11.07 27.58 19.34
N ASN A 389 10.35 27.84 20.44
CA ASN A 389 9.25 26.98 20.90
C ASN A 389 8.04 26.97 19.94
N LEU A 390 7.78 28.07 19.22
CA LEU A 390 6.71 28.12 18.21
C LEU A 390 7.03 27.25 16.99
N TYR A 391 8.29 27.19 16.58
CA TYR A 391 8.78 26.34 15.50
C TYR A 391 9.23 24.97 16.07
N LYS A 392 8.26 24.12 16.43
CA LYS A 392 8.36 22.79 17.10
C LYS A 392 9.41 21.77 16.58
N ASN A 393 10.24 22.10 15.61
CA ASN A 393 11.23 21.20 14.99
C ASN A 393 12.68 21.44 15.44
N ILE A 394 12.95 22.46 16.26
CA ILE A 394 14.32 22.75 16.76
C ILE A 394 14.43 22.29 18.22
N SER A 395 15.56 21.67 18.58
CA SER A 395 15.78 21.11 19.92
C SER A 395 15.93 22.22 20.97
N THR A 396 14.83 22.53 21.67
CA THR A 396 14.76 23.58 22.70
C THR A 396 15.56 23.27 23.96
N SER A 397 16.00 22.03 24.14
CA SER A 397 16.75 21.58 25.32
C SER A 397 18.05 22.35 25.52
N GLN A 398 18.71 22.76 24.43
CA GLN A 398 20.03 23.40 24.48
C GLN A 398 19.97 24.88 24.84
N TRP A 399 18.97 25.61 24.35
CA TRP A 399 18.77 27.03 24.68
C TRP A 399 18.32 27.24 26.13
N ASN A 400 17.61 26.26 26.71
CA ASN A 400 17.18 26.29 28.11
C ASN A 400 18.33 26.16 29.12
N GLU A 401 19.52 25.74 28.69
CA GLU A 401 20.73 25.66 29.53
C GLU A 401 21.37 27.05 29.78
N ILE A 402 20.99 28.07 29.00
CA ILE A 402 21.51 29.43 29.16
C ILE A 402 20.71 30.12 30.28
N HIS A 403 21.37 30.35 31.42
CA HIS A 403 20.76 31.05 32.54
C HIS A 403 20.59 32.57 32.29
N PRO A 404 19.49 33.18 32.73
CA PRO A 404 19.28 34.62 32.62
C PRO A 404 20.31 35.40 33.43
N ILE A 405 20.75 36.54 32.89
CA ILE A 405 21.76 37.38 33.53
C ILE A 405 21.13 38.09 34.73
N ASN A 406 21.74 37.93 35.90
CA ASN A 406 21.28 38.55 37.15
C ASN A 406 22.39 39.45 37.70
N ILE A 407 22.14 40.76 37.76
CA ILE A 407 23.16 41.73 38.17
C ILE A 407 23.29 41.76 39.70
N ASN A 408 24.44 41.37 40.22
CA ASN A 408 24.86 41.57 41.59
C ASN A 408 25.74 42.83 41.70
N ILE A 409 25.22 43.86 42.36
CA ILE A 409 25.80 45.20 42.38
C ILE A 409 26.97 45.32 43.37
N ASP A 410 27.03 44.43 44.37
CA ASP A 410 28.01 44.47 45.45
C ASP A 410 29.33 43.74 45.12
N SER A 411 29.41 43.20 43.91
CA SER A 411 30.57 42.47 43.41
C SER A 411 31.67 43.40 42.90
N THR A 412 32.94 43.03 43.08
CA THR A 412 34.12 43.77 42.57
C THR A 412 34.66 43.25 41.24
N THR A 413 34.13 42.13 40.72
CA THR A 413 34.56 41.54 39.44
C THR A 413 33.38 41.38 38.48
N VAL A 414 33.64 41.51 37.18
CA VAL A 414 32.60 41.46 36.13
C VAL A 414 31.85 40.13 36.16
N ASP A 415 32.54 39.01 36.35
CA ASP A 415 31.91 37.69 36.38
C ASP A 415 31.01 37.50 37.61
N ASN A 416 31.43 37.98 38.78
CA ASN A 416 30.61 37.97 40.00
C ASN A 416 29.47 39.01 39.93
N MET A 417 29.64 40.10 39.17
CA MET A 417 28.57 41.09 38.94
C MET A 417 27.47 40.54 38.05
N LEU A 418 27.82 39.67 37.09
CA LEU A 418 26.85 39.04 36.18
C LEU A 418 26.37 37.68 36.68
N ASN A 419 27.03 37.13 37.71
CA ASN A 419 26.85 35.78 38.25
C ASN A 419 27.05 34.67 37.20
N VAL A 420 27.83 34.96 36.16
CA VAL A 420 28.22 34.06 35.07
C VAL A 420 29.61 34.43 34.58
N ASN A 421 30.41 33.43 34.20
CA ASN A 421 31.64 33.66 33.47
C ASN A 421 31.30 34.19 32.08
N TRP A 422 31.54 35.48 31.84
CA TRP A 422 31.12 36.15 30.61
C TRP A 422 31.78 35.56 29.36
N LYS A 423 33.03 35.10 29.49
CA LYS A 423 33.79 34.53 28.37
C LYS A 423 33.19 33.20 27.91
N ASP A 424 32.80 32.36 28.87
CA ASP A 424 32.18 31.06 28.61
C ASP A 424 30.74 31.25 28.10
N PHE A 425 29.97 32.14 28.73
CA PHE A 425 28.61 32.49 28.30
C PHE A 425 28.59 32.96 26.84
N LYS A 426 29.49 33.88 26.48
CA LYS A 426 29.61 34.38 25.11
C LYS A 426 30.00 33.27 24.12
N SER A 427 30.89 32.37 24.51
CA SER A 427 31.31 31.24 23.67
C SER A 427 30.16 30.27 23.43
N ASN A 428 29.40 29.94 24.46
CA ASN A 428 28.26 29.02 24.39
C ASN A 428 27.16 29.59 23.50
N VAL A 429 26.76 30.85 23.71
CA VAL A 429 25.76 31.53 22.87
C VAL A 429 26.18 31.53 21.40
N LYS A 430 27.46 31.80 21.12
CA LYS A 430 27.96 31.77 19.75
C LYS A 430 27.89 30.36 19.12
N GLN A 431 28.27 29.33 19.86
CA GLN A 431 28.18 27.95 19.37
C GLN A 431 26.74 27.53 19.05
N PHE A 432 25.77 27.96 19.88
CA PHE A 432 24.36 27.68 19.61
C PHE A 432 23.87 28.42 18.36
N ILE A 433 24.23 29.69 18.18
CA ILE A 433 23.92 30.45 16.96
C ILE A 433 24.52 29.78 15.72
N ASP A 434 25.80 29.40 15.76
CA ASP A 434 26.49 28.77 14.63
C ASP A 434 25.84 27.41 14.27
N LYS A 435 25.38 26.64 15.28
CA LYS A 435 24.69 25.37 15.10
C LYS A 435 23.31 25.56 14.46
N ASP A 436 22.51 26.50 14.96
CA ASP A 436 21.18 26.80 14.42
C ASP A 436 21.29 27.33 12.97
N GLU A 437 22.29 28.15 12.66
CA GLU A 437 22.56 28.61 11.29
C GLU A 437 22.85 27.43 10.35
N GLN A 438 23.59 26.43 10.83
CA GLN A 438 23.89 25.22 10.06
C GLN A 438 22.66 24.32 9.88
N GLU A 439 21.84 24.14 10.93
CA GLU A 439 20.56 23.40 10.82
C GLU A 439 19.56 24.10 9.89
N LEU A 440 19.49 25.43 9.93
CA LEU A 440 18.68 26.22 9.01
C LEU A 440 19.15 26.04 7.57
N LYS A 441 20.46 26.08 7.33
CA LYS A 441 21.05 25.85 6.00
C LYS A 441 20.74 24.46 5.48
N ASN A 442 20.82 23.44 6.32
CA ASN A 442 20.46 22.06 5.95
C ASN A 442 18.96 21.96 5.61
N SER A 443 18.11 22.61 6.39
CA SER A 443 16.66 22.65 6.16
C SER A 443 16.31 23.35 4.85
N LEU A 444 16.97 24.47 4.53
CA LEU A 444 16.80 25.18 3.26
C LEU A 444 17.24 24.32 2.07
N ASN A 445 18.37 23.62 2.17
CA ASN A 445 18.81 22.69 1.11
C ASN A 445 17.80 21.56 0.89
N LEU A 446 17.23 21.01 1.97
CA LEU A 446 16.20 19.97 1.88
C LEU A 446 14.92 20.49 1.21
N ILE A 447 14.51 21.72 1.53
CA ILE A 447 13.39 22.38 0.85
C ILE A 447 13.68 22.55 -0.64
N GLU A 448 14.87 23.01 -1.02
CA GLU A 448 15.25 23.19 -2.43
C GLU A 448 15.27 21.85 -3.19
N GLU A 449 15.70 20.78 -2.55
CA GLU A 449 15.68 19.43 -3.14
C GLU A 449 14.25 18.90 -3.30
N ASN A 450 13.38 19.13 -2.31
CA ASN A 450 11.95 18.81 -2.41
C ASN A 450 11.27 19.63 -3.52
N GLU A 451 11.59 20.92 -3.66
CA GLU A 451 11.07 21.75 -4.77
C GLU A 451 11.50 21.21 -6.14
N LYS A 452 12.74 20.72 -6.26
CA LYS A 452 13.21 20.05 -7.49
C LYS A 452 12.42 18.77 -7.76
N GLN A 453 12.15 17.94 -6.76
CA GLN A 453 11.34 16.73 -6.90
C GLN A 453 9.88 17.04 -7.25
N ILE A 454 9.30 18.10 -6.70
CA ILE A 454 7.95 18.57 -7.03
C ILE A 454 7.89 18.96 -8.51
N LYS A 455 8.87 19.73 -9.02
CA LYS A 455 8.92 20.12 -10.44
C LYS A 455 9.04 18.94 -11.40
N VAL A 456 9.78 17.89 -11.02
CA VAL A 456 9.85 16.64 -11.81
C VAL A 456 8.49 15.95 -11.82
N THR A 457 7.87 15.79 -10.66
CA THR A 457 6.54 15.17 -10.53
C THR A 457 5.47 15.95 -11.30
N GLU A 458 5.51 17.30 -11.27
CA GLU A 458 4.59 18.15 -12.04
C GLU A 458 4.71 17.93 -13.55
N LYS A 459 5.94 17.74 -14.04
CA LYS A 459 6.20 17.42 -15.43
C LYS A 459 5.65 16.03 -15.80
N ASP A 460 5.88 15.03 -14.96
CA ASP A 460 5.37 13.67 -15.18
C ASP A 460 3.82 13.65 -15.21
N ILE A 461 3.17 14.43 -14.34
CA ILE A 461 1.71 14.61 -14.37
C ILE A 461 1.24 15.24 -15.68
N GLN A 462 1.98 16.21 -16.21
CA GLN A 462 1.63 16.85 -17.47
C GLN A 462 1.78 15.90 -18.66
N ASP A 463 2.84 15.09 -18.69
CA ASP A 463 3.08 14.09 -19.72
C ASP A 463 1.99 12.99 -19.68
N LEU A 464 1.59 12.53 -18.48
CA LEU A 464 0.50 11.57 -18.31
C LEU A 464 -0.87 12.14 -18.75
N LYS A 465 -1.14 13.42 -18.49
CA LYS A 465 -2.36 14.08 -18.98
C LYS A 465 -2.42 14.11 -20.51
N GLN A 466 -1.29 14.35 -21.16
CA GLN A 466 -1.21 14.32 -22.62
C GLN A 466 -1.47 12.91 -23.16
N GLU A 467 -0.89 11.88 -22.54
CA GLU A 467 -1.13 10.49 -22.93
C GLU A 467 -2.61 10.08 -22.78
N ILE A 468 -3.26 10.47 -21.67
CA ILE A 468 -4.69 10.24 -21.47
C ILE A 468 -5.51 10.88 -22.59
N MET A 469 -5.22 12.13 -22.95
CA MET A 469 -5.93 12.84 -24.02
C MET A 469 -5.75 12.14 -25.38
N ASP A 470 -4.55 11.64 -25.68
CA ASP A 470 -4.29 10.89 -26.92
C ASP A 470 -5.04 9.56 -26.95
N LYS A 471 -5.11 8.85 -25.81
CA LYS A 471 -5.89 7.60 -25.68
C LYS A 471 -7.39 7.84 -25.79
N GLU A 472 -7.92 8.91 -25.20
CA GLU A 472 -9.32 9.29 -25.33
C GLU A 472 -9.69 9.58 -26.79
N ASN A 473 -8.82 10.28 -27.52
CA ASN A 473 -9.02 10.54 -28.95
C ASN A 473 -9.01 9.24 -29.77
N LEU A 474 -8.12 8.29 -29.44
CA LEU A 474 -8.10 6.97 -30.08
C LEU A 474 -9.39 6.18 -29.81
N VAL A 475 -9.91 6.20 -28.59
CA VAL A 475 -11.18 5.55 -28.23
C VAL A 475 -12.35 6.18 -28.98
N LYS A 476 -12.40 7.52 -29.10
CA LYS A 476 -13.42 8.20 -29.92
C LYS A 476 -13.38 7.75 -31.37
N GLN A 477 -12.18 7.68 -31.97
CA GLN A 477 -12.02 7.21 -33.33
C GLN A 477 -12.48 5.75 -33.49
N MET A 478 -12.10 4.85 -32.57
CA MET A 478 -12.55 3.46 -32.60
C MET A 478 -14.08 3.32 -32.46
N ASN A 479 -14.71 4.18 -31.66
CA ASN A 479 -16.17 4.20 -31.53
C ASN A 479 -16.85 4.68 -32.82
N GLU A 480 -16.29 5.70 -33.49
CA GLU A 480 -16.76 6.14 -34.80
C GLU A 480 -16.64 5.03 -35.84
N ASP A 481 -15.49 4.34 -35.90
CA ASP A 481 -15.26 3.21 -36.80
C ASP A 481 -16.23 2.05 -36.53
N THR A 482 -16.47 1.73 -35.25
CA THR A 482 -17.43 0.69 -34.83
C THR A 482 -18.85 1.05 -35.23
N ASN A 483 -19.26 2.31 -35.04
CA ASN A 483 -20.59 2.77 -35.45
C ASN A 483 -20.76 2.74 -36.97
N ASN A 484 -19.73 3.13 -37.72
CA ASN A 484 -19.73 3.02 -39.18
C ASN A 484 -19.87 1.57 -39.64
N PHE A 485 -19.11 0.65 -39.04
CA PHE A 485 -19.21 -0.77 -39.32
C PHE A 485 -20.60 -1.35 -38.99
N LEU A 486 -21.19 -0.94 -37.87
CA LEU A 486 -22.51 -1.39 -37.45
C LEU A 486 -23.61 -0.87 -38.40
N ASN A 487 -23.50 0.38 -38.85
CA ASN A 487 -24.40 0.96 -39.86
C ASN A 487 -24.29 0.24 -41.20
N GLU A 488 -23.08 -0.05 -41.67
CA GLU A 488 -22.85 -0.82 -42.90
C GLU A 488 -23.39 -2.25 -42.78
N SER A 489 -23.09 -2.94 -41.67
CA SER A 489 -23.58 -4.28 -41.39
C SER A 489 -25.10 -4.32 -41.35
N THR A 490 -25.74 -3.38 -40.65
CA THR A 490 -27.20 -3.26 -40.59
C THR A 490 -27.80 -3.02 -41.98
N LYS A 491 -27.17 -2.18 -42.80
CA LYS A 491 -27.61 -1.94 -44.18
C LYS A 491 -27.54 -3.22 -45.02
N THR A 492 -26.44 -3.97 -44.95
CA THR A 492 -26.29 -5.24 -45.68
C THR A 492 -27.27 -6.30 -45.18
N PHE A 493 -27.49 -6.38 -43.87
CA PHE A 493 -28.48 -7.29 -43.27
C PHE A 493 -29.88 -6.98 -43.79
N ASN A 494 -30.29 -5.71 -43.78
CA ASN A 494 -31.59 -5.29 -44.30
C ASN A 494 -31.74 -5.57 -45.80
N GLN A 495 -30.67 -5.47 -46.59
CA GLN A 495 -30.69 -5.85 -48.01
C GLN A 495 -30.92 -7.35 -48.19
N ILE A 496 -30.21 -8.19 -47.43
CA ILE A 496 -30.38 -9.65 -47.47
C ILE A 496 -31.80 -10.04 -47.03
N VAL A 497 -32.34 -9.40 -45.99
CA VAL A 497 -33.71 -9.63 -45.53
C VAL A 497 -34.71 -9.31 -46.64
N ALA A 498 -34.58 -8.14 -47.28
CA ALA A 498 -35.47 -7.75 -48.38
C ALA A 498 -35.36 -8.69 -49.60
N GLU A 499 -34.16 -9.18 -49.93
CA GLU A 499 -33.97 -10.18 -50.99
C GLU A 499 -34.61 -11.52 -50.62
N ASN A 500 -34.46 -11.98 -49.37
CA ASN A 500 -35.08 -13.20 -48.90
C ASN A 500 -36.62 -13.11 -48.87
N GLU A 501 -37.18 -11.98 -48.45
CA GLU A 501 -38.63 -11.72 -48.49
C GLU A 501 -39.15 -11.79 -49.92
N LYS A 502 -38.45 -11.18 -50.88
CA LYS A 502 -38.81 -11.26 -52.30
C LYS A 502 -38.75 -12.69 -52.82
N MET A 503 -37.69 -13.43 -52.49
CA MET A 503 -37.57 -14.84 -52.88
C MET A 503 -38.67 -15.72 -52.28
N LEU A 504 -39.10 -15.42 -51.06
CA LEU A 504 -40.21 -16.12 -50.41
C LEU A 504 -41.53 -15.83 -51.11
N GLU A 505 -41.80 -14.57 -51.45
CA GLU A 505 -43.00 -14.17 -52.21
C GLU A 505 -43.07 -14.85 -53.58
N GLU A 506 -41.95 -14.88 -54.32
CA GLU A 506 -41.85 -15.61 -55.60
C GLU A 506 -42.06 -17.13 -55.45
N ALA A 507 -41.64 -17.71 -54.31
CA ALA A 507 -41.85 -19.13 -54.03
C ALA A 507 -43.31 -19.45 -53.66
N GLU A 508 -43.96 -18.56 -52.90
CA GLU A 508 -45.38 -18.65 -52.56
C GLU A 508 -46.27 -18.51 -53.80
N GLU A 509 -45.94 -17.58 -54.72
CA GLU A 509 -46.65 -17.41 -55.99
C GLU A 509 -46.56 -18.68 -56.85
N LYS A 510 -45.35 -19.23 -57.04
CA LYS A 510 -45.15 -20.51 -57.76
C LYS A 510 -45.86 -21.68 -57.11
N LEU A 511 -45.92 -21.72 -55.78
CA LEU A 511 -46.66 -22.74 -55.04
C LEU A 511 -48.16 -22.61 -55.31
N SER A 512 -48.69 -21.38 -55.34
CA SER A 512 -50.08 -21.09 -55.69
C SER A 512 -50.41 -21.53 -57.11
N GLU A 513 -49.59 -21.15 -58.11
CA GLU A 513 -49.76 -21.60 -59.50
C GLU A 513 -49.73 -23.12 -59.64
N THR A 514 -48.79 -23.77 -58.94
CA THR A 514 -48.66 -25.23 -58.95
C THR A 514 -49.89 -25.89 -58.33
N ASN A 515 -50.42 -25.34 -57.23
CA ASN A 515 -51.65 -25.82 -56.60
C ASN A 515 -52.88 -25.64 -57.51
N GLU A 516 -52.99 -24.53 -58.22
CA GLU A 516 -54.05 -24.29 -59.20
C GLU A 516 -53.98 -25.35 -60.33
N MET A 517 -52.80 -25.55 -60.91
CA MET A 517 -52.56 -26.58 -61.92
C MET A 517 -52.86 -28.00 -61.40
N PHE A 518 -52.50 -28.32 -60.15
CA PHE A 518 -52.87 -29.59 -59.53
C PHE A 518 -54.40 -29.74 -59.39
N SER A 519 -55.11 -28.66 -59.08
CA SER A 519 -56.58 -28.66 -58.99
C SER A 519 -57.23 -28.92 -60.36
N GLU A 520 -56.70 -28.33 -61.43
CA GLU A 520 -57.14 -28.58 -62.81
C GLU A 520 -56.88 -30.03 -63.23
N VAL A 521 -55.70 -30.57 -62.95
CA VAL A 521 -55.39 -31.98 -63.22
C VAL A 521 -56.31 -32.91 -62.44
N ARG A 522 -56.62 -32.58 -61.18
CA ARG A 522 -57.54 -33.36 -60.35
C ARG A 522 -58.96 -33.36 -60.90
N THR A 523 -59.47 -32.20 -61.31
CA THR A 523 -60.81 -32.09 -61.93
C THR A 523 -60.88 -32.79 -63.29
N SER A 524 -59.85 -32.67 -64.13
CA SER A 524 -59.75 -33.40 -65.41
C SER A 524 -59.70 -34.92 -65.20
N ARG A 525 -58.93 -35.39 -64.20
CA ARG A 525 -58.90 -36.81 -63.82
C ARG A 525 -60.27 -37.30 -63.37
N GLU A 526 -60.96 -36.55 -62.51
CA GLU A 526 -62.29 -36.89 -62.00
C GLU A 526 -63.32 -36.93 -63.13
N GLN A 527 -63.25 -35.99 -64.09
CA GLN A 527 -64.08 -36.04 -65.31
C GLN A 527 -63.81 -37.30 -66.13
N LYS A 528 -62.55 -37.68 -66.35
CA LYS A 528 -62.18 -38.90 -67.09
C LYS A 528 -62.58 -40.18 -66.34
N GLU A 529 -62.44 -40.21 -65.01
CA GLU A 529 -62.94 -41.33 -64.19
C GLU A 529 -64.47 -41.46 -64.32
N ASN A 530 -65.21 -40.35 -64.28
CA ASN A 530 -66.65 -40.34 -64.52
C ASN A 530 -67.04 -40.78 -65.94
N GLU A 531 -66.28 -40.39 -66.97
CA GLU A 531 -66.47 -40.89 -68.33
C GLU A 531 -66.20 -42.39 -68.44
N LEU A 532 -65.14 -42.88 -67.79
CA LEU A 532 -64.81 -44.30 -67.73
C LEU A 532 -65.93 -45.10 -67.04
N GLU A 533 -66.49 -44.58 -65.95
CA GLU A 533 -67.62 -45.17 -65.23
C GLU A 533 -68.86 -45.26 -66.15
N LYS A 534 -69.18 -44.18 -66.89
CA LYS A 534 -70.26 -44.18 -67.89
C LYS A 534 -70.03 -45.21 -69.00
N ILE A 535 -68.81 -45.32 -69.52
CA ILE A 535 -68.45 -46.32 -70.54
C ILE A 535 -68.60 -47.73 -69.96
N LYS A 536 -68.21 -47.94 -68.71
CA LYS A 536 -68.35 -49.22 -68.00
C LYS A 536 -69.82 -49.59 -67.82
N GLU A 537 -70.67 -48.65 -67.39
CA GLU A 537 -72.12 -48.84 -67.29
C GLU A 537 -72.77 -49.13 -68.66
N GLU A 538 -72.39 -48.40 -69.71
CA GLU A 538 -72.86 -48.64 -71.07
C GLU A 538 -72.46 -50.03 -71.57
N ASN A 539 -71.20 -50.43 -71.33
CA ASN A 539 -70.70 -51.74 -71.71
C ASN A 539 -71.40 -52.85 -70.92
N GLU A 540 -71.67 -52.64 -69.63
CA GLU A 540 -72.42 -53.58 -68.81
C GLU A 540 -73.88 -53.70 -69.30
N LYS A 541 -74.50 -52.60 -69.72
CA LYS A 541 -75.84 -52.59 -70.32
C LYS A 541 -75.86 -53.31 -71.67
N LYS A 542 -74.91 -53.02 -72.56
CA LYS A 542 -74.72 -53.73 -73.84
C LYS A 542 -74.44 -55.21 -73.63
N PHE A 543 -73.67 -55.55 -72.59
CA PHE A 543 -73.41 -56.94 -72.20
C PHE A 543 -74.69 -57.63 -71.72
N LYS A 544 -75.49 -57.00 -70.85
CA LYS A 544 -76.80 -57.50 -70.40
C LYS A 544 -77.79 -57.67 -71.55
N GLU A 545 -77.82 -56.74 -72.50
CA GLU A 545 -78.63 -56.84 -73.72
C GLU A 545 -78.21 -58.03 -74.60
N LYS A 546 -76.90 -58.20 -74.86
CA LYS A 546 -76.38 -59.36 -75.59
C LYS A 546 -76.66 -60.67 -74.85
N LEU A 547 -76.56 -60.70 -73.51
CA LEU A 547 -76.92 -61.86 -72.70
C LEU A 547 -78.41 -62.19 -72.81
N SER A 548 -79.28 -61.18 -72.81
CA SER A 548 -80.73 -61.33 -73.01
C SER A 548 -81.06 -61.86 -74.41
N VAL A 549 -80.35 -61.40 -75.45
CA VAL A 549 -80.46 -61.94 -76.82
C VAL A 549 -80.01 -63.40 -76.86
N LEU A 550 -78.88 -63.76 -76.24
CA LEU A 550 -78.41 -65.14 -76.12
C LEU A 550 -79.41 -66.04 -75.37
N GLN A 551 -80.03 -65.54 -74.31
CA GLN A 551 -81.08 -66.25 -73.57
C GLN A 551 -82.38 -66.40 -74.38
N LYS A 552 -82.74 -65.42 -75.23
CA LYS A 552 -83.87 -65.53 -76.17
C LYS A 552 -83.59 -66.53 -77.30
N VAL A 553 -82.34 -66.60 -77.78
CA VAL A 553 -81.91 -67.59 -78.79
C VAL A 553 -81.85 -69.01 -78.19
N SER A 554 -81.44 -69.16 -76.94
CA SER A 554 -81.47 -70.46 -76.24
C SER A 554 -82.90 -70.94 -75.94
N ARG A 555 -83.83 -70.02 -75.62
CA ARG A 555 -85.27 -70.33 -75.46
C ARG A 555 -85.97 -70.67 -76.78
N LYS A 556 -85.57 -70.09 -77.92
CA LYS A 556 -86.08 -70.47 -79.25
C LYS A 556 -85.57 -71.82 -79.75
N LYS A 557 -84.39 -72.29 -79.30
CA LYS A 557 -83.91 -73.66 -79.59
C LYS A 557 -84.61 -74.73 -78.74
N LYS A 558 -85.14 -74.41 -77.56
CA LYS A 558 -85.89 -75.36 -76.70
C LYS A 558 -87.37 -75.55 -77.08
N LYS A 559 -87.98 -74.67 -77.90
CA LYS A 559 -89.38 -74.82 -78.37
C LYS A 559 -89.53 -75.50 -79.75
N LYS A 560 -88.46 -76.05 -80.32
CA LYS A 560 -88.47 -76.85 -81.57
C LYS A 560 -88.20 -78.35 -81.34
N LYS A 561 -88.19 -78.79 -80.08
CA LYS A 561 -88.20 -80.20 -79.67
C LYS A 561 -89.23 -80.33 -78.54
N ILE A 562 -90.30 -81.06 -78.87
CA ILE A 562 -91.47 -81.50 -78.08
C ILE A 562 -92.74 -80.93 -78.70
#